data_AF-A0A1X0QPD2-F1
#
_entry.id   AF-A0A1X0QPD2-F1
#
_cell.length_a   1.000
_cell.length_b   1.000
_cell.length_c   1.000
_cell.angle_alpha   90.00
_cell.angle_beta   90.00
_cell.angle_gamma   90.00
#
_symmetry.space_group_name_H-M   'P 1'
#
loop_
_entity.id
_entity.type
_entity.pdbx_description
1 polymer ?
#
loop_
_entity_poly.entity_id
_entity_poly.type
_entity_poly.pdbx_seq_one_letter_code
_entity_poly.pdbx_strand_id
1 'polypeptide(L)'
;MFFVNNRLDFQKFTLGYLLSLPKISPALLNESWSSMFNLIYENNTAGSIFYHEKNTSSSIAKNKDGEIEPISHLFSRWLATVAFDSKGYIMRHAMDVMIMLDTLAYDSRLDLSHLLPLIMINNDSKEYTANLFVQLITRLNCAKDLVLKLIPTAESKWPGIFQIALENIFSKTIAIHIANTTQIEKILGNLAALYEDSQKEPGYQAFHTYINSHSRQVLLVFINHPSAACRVMGYRVLNNSKFYQQMNPQDQEHLSQLLVDAWFRHLKGRYFGQESKDLLDIQQRLNVDTLQQQQSSLFDRIHSKEHATSQSQAKKPPKFVTLVDILKQDIDKRDKIYMDNIEQTASLFDKFKDCVSSEQYSDIHHHILFFLSSKWSPSSAPMAAYDDALPRNIPYPWDITIGNAFKDHPALFPIFEKCIQVVKPATTNDIIRSILVYFIVFWNMKEVVTVPTTLTYATQLEETIRLVLLLKPVRTHVYLVDKG
;
A
#
# COMPACT_ATOMS: atom_id res chain seq x y z
N MET A 1 11.97 -53.43 -2.34
CA MET A 1 11.21 -53.57 -1.09
C MET A 1 11.86 -54.68 -0.26
N PHE A 2 12.67 -54.32 0.73
CA PHE A 2 13.22 -55.24 1.74
C PHE A 2 13.15 -54.49 3.08
N PHE A 3 12.21 -54.86 3.93
CA PHE A 3 12.08 -54.37 5.30
C PHE A 3 12.10 -55.57 6.23
N VAL A 4 13.23 -55.85 6.87
CA VAL A 4 13.31 -56.67 8.09
C VAL A 4 14.42 -56.13 8.99
N ASN A 5 14.01 -55.65 10.17
CA ASN A 5 14.74 -55.54 11.44
C ASN A 5 16.26 -55.31 11.41
N ASN A 6 16.68 -54.05 11.23
CA ASN A 6 17.83 -53.49 11.96
C ASN A 6 17.67 -51.97 12.06
N ARG A 7 17.29 -51.48 13.25
CA ARG A 7 17.07 -50.06 13.58
C ARG A 7 18.37 -49.28 13.85
N LEU A 8 19.52 -49.80 13.41
CA LEU A 8 20.83 -49.16 13.53
C LEU A 8 21.31 -48.77 12.13
N ASP A 9 21.73 -47.52 11.98
CA ASP A 9 22.48 -46.92 10.86
C ASP A 9 21.76 -46.46 9.57
N PHE A 10 20.44 -46.62 9.39
CA PHE A 10 19.79 -46.06 8.18
C PHE A 10 19.90 -44.52 8.09
N GLN A 11 19.83 -43.82 9.23
CA GLN A 11 19.99 -42.37 9.28
C GLN A 11 21.38 -41.90 8.82
N LYS A 12 22.44 -42.67 9.11
CA LYS A 12 23.82 -42.35 8.71
C LYS A 12 24.02 -42.36 7.19
N PHE A 13 23.27 -43.18 6.47
CA PHE A 13 23.42 -43.29 5.01
C PHE A 13 22.34 -42.55 4.23
N THR A 14 21.29 -42.04 4.88
CA THR A 14 20.15 -41.39 4.21
C THR A 14 20.58 -40.16 3.42
N LEU A 15 21.41 -39.28 4.00
CA LEU A 15 21.95 -38.13 3.26
C LEU A 15 22.88 -38.56 2.13
N GLY A 16 23.73 -39.55 2.37
CA GLY A 16 24.66 -40.05 1.36
C GLY A 16 23.92 -40.62 0.16
N TYR A 17 22.82 -41.33 0.41
CA TYR A 17 21.93 -41.87 -0.59
C TYR A 17 21.21 -40.76 -1.37
N LEU A 18 20.65 -39.76 -0.67
CA LEU A 18 20.03 -38.57 -1.28
C LEU A 18 20.99 -37.82 -2.22
N LEU A 19 22.22 -37.59 -1.79
CA LEU A 19 23.23 -36.87 -2.57
C LEU A 19 23.81 -37.72 -3.70
N SER A 20 23.81 -39.05 -3.59
CA SER A 20 24.32 -39.94 -4.64
C SER A 20 23.25 -40.39 -5.64
N LEU A 21 21.97 -40.31 -5.30
CA LEU A 21 20.83 -40.63 -6.15
C LEU A 21 20.89 -40.04 -7.58
N PRO A 22 21.29 -38.78 -7.78
CA PRO A 22 21.41 -38.17 -9.11
C PRO A 22 22.41 -38.88 -10.02
N LYS A 23 23.41 -39.55 -9.43
CA LYS A 23 24.43 -40.31 -10.15
C LYS A 23 24.05 -41.78 -10.30
N ILE A 24 23.36 -42.35 -9.31
CA ILE A 24 23.01 -43.77 -9.26
C ILE A 24 21.78 -44.08 -10.12
N SER A 25 20.73 -43.26 -10.02
CA SER A 25 19.48 -43.46 -10.77
C SER A 25 18.79 -42.13 -11.10
N PRO A 26 19.16 -41.52 -12.24
CA PRO A 26 18.54 -40.29 -12.74
C PRO A 26 17.03 -40.38 -12.95
N ALA A 27 16.53 -41.55 -13.38
CA ALA A 27 15.10 -41.77 -13.60
C ALA A 27 14.33 -41.74 -12.28
N LEU A 28 14.84 -42.45 -11.27
CA LEU A 28 14.24 -42.46 -9.94
C LEU A 28 14.27 -41.08 -9.29
N LEU A 29 15.37 -40.33 -9.46
CA LEU A 29 15.45 -38.94 -9.00
C LEU A 29 14.32 -38.11 -9.61
N ASN A 30 14.13 -38.18 -10.94
CA ASN A 30 13.11 -37.36 -11.60
C ASN A 30 11.67 -37.67 -11.16
N GLU A 31 11.37 -38.94 -10.87
CA GLU A 31 10.03 -39.34 -10.45
C GLU A 31 9.76 -39.08 -8.97
N SER A 32 10.80 -39.14 -8.13
CA SER A 32 10.64 -39.09 -6.66
C SER A 32 11.04 -37.76 -6.02
N TRP A 33 11.85 -36.93 -6.69
CA TRP A 33 12.46 -35.74 -6.09
C TRP A 33 11.43 -34.76 -5.53
N SER A 34 10.42 -34.35 -6.30
CA SER A 34 9.43 -33.39 -5.81
C SER A 34 8.61 -33.93 -4.63
N SER A 35 8.26 -35.22 -4.64
CA SER A 35 7.54 -35.86 -3.52
C SER A 35 8.41 -35.91 -2.26
N MET A 36 9.68 -36.26 -2.43
CA MET A 36 10.67 -36.33 -1.36
C MET A 36 11.03 -34.95 -0.81
N PHE A 37 11.15 -33.95 -1.69
CA PHE A 37 11.36 -32.56 -1.33
C PHE A 37 10.19 -32.02 -0.52
N ASN A 38 8.94 -32.23 -0.97
CA ASN A 38 7.75 -31.83 -0.21
C ASN A 38 7.72 -32.47 1.18
N LEU A 39 8.04 -33.77 1.28
CA LEU A 39 8.11 -34.48 2.57
C LEU A 39 9.16 -33.87 3.52
N ILE A 40 10.33 -33.49 2.98
CA ILE A 40 11.45 -32.93 3.75
C ILE A 40 11.18 -31.46 4.13
N TYR A 41 10.51 -30.72 3.26
CA TYR A 41 10.18 -29.30 3.42
C TYR A 41 8.99 -29.09 4.37
N GLU A 42 7.86 -29.75 4.13
CA GLU A 42 6.62 -29.59 4.94
C GLU A 42 6.82 -30.00 6.40
N ASN A 43 7.69 -30.98 6.66
CA ASN A 43 7.99 -31.45 8.01
C ASN A 43 9.14 -30.70 8.70
N ASN A 44 9.68 -29.63 8.08
CA ASN A 44 10.83 -28.88 8.57
C ASN A 44 12.04 -29.77 8.99
N THR A 45 12.19 -30.91 8.32
CA THR A 45 13.19 -31.92 8.65
C THR A 45 14.53 -31.63 7.99
N ALA A 46 14.55 -30.85 6.90
CA ALA A 46 15.77 -30.47 6.18
C ALA A 46 16.83 -29.87 7.11
N GLY A 47 16.52 -28.75 7.77
CA GLY A 47 17.46 -28.04 8.63
C GLY A 47 17.94 -28.89 9.80
N SER A 48 17.07 -29.70 10.39
CA SER A 48 17.41 -30.61 11.49
C SER A 48 18.36 -31.72 11.05
N ILE A 49 18.17 -32.27 9.85
CA ILE A 49 19.05 -33.29 9.27
C ILE A 49 20.44 -32.71 9.00
N PHE A 50 20.52 -31.54 8.35
CA PHE A 50 21.80 -30.89 8.06
C PHE A 50 22.50 -30.38 9.33
N TYR A 51 21.75 -29.94 10.34
CA TYR A 51 22.31 -29.48 11.61
C TYR A 51 22.86 -30.64 12.43
N HIS A 52 22.11 -31.74 12.51
CA HIS A 52 22.58 -32.97 13.11
C HIS A 52 23.86 -33.42 12.42
N GLU A 53 23.91 -33.40 11.08
CA GLU A 53 25.10 -33.78 10.34
C GLU A 53 26.29 -32.86 10.57
N LYS A 54 26.09 -31.53 10.59
CA LYS A 54 27.15 -30.56 10.90
C LYS A 54 27.79 -30.82 12.27
N ASN A 55 26.99 -31.17 13.28
CA ASN A 55 27.48 -31.36 14.64
C ASN A 55 28.03 -32.76 14.91
N THR A 56 27.49 -33.78 14.25
CA THR A 56 27.82 -35.18 14.56
C THR A 56 28.78 -35.80 13.54
N SER A 57 28.84 -35.25 12.30
CA SER A 57 29.55 -35.86 11.16
C SER A 57 29.24 -37.35 11.00
N SER A 58 28.01 -37.74 11.37
CA SER A 58 27.60 -39.13 11.50
C SER A 58 27.30 -39.78 10.16
N SER A 59 26.96 -38.98 9.15
CA SER A 59 26.71 -39.44 7.80
C SER A 59 27.99 -39.49 6.99
N ILE A 60 28.19 -40.64 6.34
CA ILE A 60 29.40 -40.95 5.60
C ILE A 60 29.05 -41.38 4.20
N ALA A 61 29.92 -41.06 3.24
CA ALA A 61 29.83 -41.56 1.89
C ALA A 61 31.21 -42.01 1.39
N LYS A 62 31.21 -42.98 0.48
CA LYS A 62 32.45 -43.38 -0.20
C LYS A 62 32.77 -42.41 -1.31
N ASN A 63 33.98 -41.87 -1.30
CA ASN A 63 34.50 -41.05 -2.38
C ASN A 63 34.88 -41.92 -3.61
N LYS A 64 35.39 -41.29 -4.67
CA LYS A 64 35.76 -41.99 -5.91
C LYS A 64 36.93 -42.97 -5.74
N ASP A 65 37.74 -42.76 -4.71
CA ASP A 65 38.91 -43.56 -4.38
C ASP A 65 38.57 -44.69 -3.38
N GLY A 66 37.29 -44.80 -3.01
CA GLY A 66 36.77 -45.85 -2.11
C GLY A 66 36.91 -45.52 -0.62
N GLU A 67 37.46 -44.34 -0.28
CA GLU A 67 37.64 -43.88 1.09
C GLU A 67 36.33 -43.34 1.66
N ILE A 68 36.14 -43.53 2.96
CA ILE A 68 34.96 -43.08 3.70
C ILE A 68 35.21 -41.64 4.15
N GLU A 69 34.46 -40.67 3.61
CA GLU A 69 34.51 -39.28 4.08
C GLU A 69 33.15 -38.80 4.64
N PRO A 70 33.15 -37.88 5.62
CA PRO A 70 31.93 -37.26 6.12
C PRO A 70 31.22 -36.45 5.04
N ILE A 71 29.89 -36.45 5.08
CA ILE A 71 29.11 -35.73 4.07
C ILE A 71 29.26 -34.22 4.18
N SER A 72 29.52 -33.70 5.39
CA SER A 72 29.83 -32.28 5.62
C SER A 72 30.99 -31.78 4.74
N HIS A 73 31.99 -32.63 4.44
CA HIS A 73 33.12 -32.30 3.58
C HIS A 73 32.78 -32.43 2.09
N LEU A 74 31.85 -33.32 1.75
CA LEU A 74 31.35 -33.51 0.39
C LEU A 74 30.35 -32.44 -0.04
N PHE A 75 29.66 -31.81 0.89
CA PHE A 75 28.46 -31.03 0.60
C PHE A 75 28.74 -29.82 -0.31
N SER A 76 29.78 -29.04 -0.02
CA SER A 76 30.20 -27.92 -0.87
C SER A 76 30.61 -28.38 -2.28
N ARG A 77 31.39 -29.46 -2.37
CA ARG A 77 31.79 -30.07 -3.65
C ARG A 77 30.59 -30.62 -4.41
N TRP A 78 29.64 -31.23 -3.72
CA TRP A 78 28.43 -31.80 -4.30
C TRP A 78 27.51 -30.72 -4.85
N LEU A 79 27.32 -29.63 -4.10
CA LEU A 79 26.59 -28.45 -4.59
C LEU A 79 27.23 -27.97 -5.90
N ALA A 80 28.54 -27.72 -5.90
CA ALA A 80 29.24 -27.20 -7.06
C ALA A 80 29.26 -28.15 -8.28
N THR A 81 29.31 -29.47 -8.08
CA THR A 81 29.60 -30.43 -9.17
C THR A 81 28.44 -31.37 -9.54
N VAL A 82 27.38 -31.42 -8.74
CA VAL A 82 26.26 -32.35 -8.94
C VAL A 82 24.92 -31.63 -8.87
N ALA A 83 24.71 -30.81 -7.84
CA ALA A 83 23.46 -30.06 -7.70
C ALA A 83 23.35 -28.97 -8.76
N PHE A 84 24.46 -28.28 -9.07
CA PHE A 84 24.51 -27.14 -10.00
C PHE A 84 25.20 -27.40 -11.33
N ASP A 85 25.45 -28.66 -11.67
CA ASP A 85 25.85 -29.01 -13.03
C ASP A 85 24.71 -28.64 -13.99
N SER A 86 24.96 -27.75 -14.95
CA SER A 86 23.96 -27.28 -15.93
C SER A 86 23.34 -28.40 -16.76
N LYS A 87 24.01 -29.55 -16.88
CA LYS A 87 23.50 -30.77 -17.53
C LYS A 87 23.03 -31.84 -16.52
N GLY A 88 23.15 -31.57 -15.23
CA GLY A 88 22.82 -32.46 -14.14
C GLY A 88 21.32 -32.67 -13.96
N TYR A 89 20.94 -33.86 -13.47
CA TYR A 89 19.54 -34.23 -13.29
C TYR A 89 18.86 -33.48 -12.14
N ILE A 90 19.63 -33.05 -11.13
CA ILE A 90 19.12 -32.19 -10.05
C ILE A 90 18.66 -30.83 -10.59
N MET A 91 19.33 -30.30 -11.62
CA MET A 91 18.98 -29.00 -12.20
C MET A 91 17.65 -29.01 -12.94
N ARG A 92 17.09 -30.18 -13.26
CA ARG A 92 15.69 -30.30 -13.71
C ARG A 92 14.69 -29.95 -12.60
N HIS A 93 15.12 -30.01 -11.35
CA HIS A 93 14.41 -29.63 -10.13
C HIS A 93 15.05 -28.42 -9.46
N ALA A 94 15.73 -27.55 -10.23
CA ALA A 94 16.49 -26.42 -9.70
C ALA A 94 15.68 -25.55 -8.72
N MET A 95 14.35 -25.50 -8.87
CA MET A 95 13.50 -24.75 -7.97
C MET A 95 13.41 -25.36 -6.57
N ASP A 96 13.19 -26.67 -6.47
CA ASP A 96 13.14 -27.41 -5.20
C ASP A 96 14.50 -27.29 -4.46
N VAL A 97 15.59 -27.37 -5.23
CA VAL A 97 16.96 -27.19 -4.72
C VAL A 97 17.17 -25.77 -4.18
N MET A 98 16.65 -24.77 -4.88
CA MET A 98 16.75 -23.37 -4.47
C MET A 98 15.91 -23.06 -3.23
N ILE A 99 14.69 -23.60 -3.12
CA ILE A 99 13.87 -23.50 -1.90
C ILE A 99 14.59 -24.15 -0.72
N MET A 100 15.19 -25.33 -0.94
CA MET A 100 15.99 -26.00 0.08
C MET A 100 17.18 -25.14 0.50
N LEU A 101 17.93 -24.58 -0.45
CA LEU A 101 19.08 -23.75 -0.16
C LEU A 101 18.73 -22.45 0.54
N ASP A 102 17.62 -21.82 0.18
CA ASP A 102 17.08 -20.66 0.90
C ASP A 102 16.84 -21.03 2.36
N THR A 103 16.07 -22.10 2.60
CA THR A 103 15.77 -22.61 3.94
C THR A 103 17.04 -22.92 4.74
N LEU A 104 18.06 -23.49 4.10
CA LEU A 104 19.32 -23.87 4.75
C LEU A 104 20.31 -22.70 4.92
N ALA A 105 20.25 -21.68 4.06
CA ALA A 105 21.11 -20.49 4.15
C ALA A 105 20.67 -19.56 5.29
N TYR A 106 19.38 -19.55 5.64
CA TYR A 106 18.83 -18.78 6.76
C TYR A 106 18.73 -19.57 8.06
N ASP A 107 19.03 -20.87 8.04
CA ASP A 107 19.28 -21.61 9.25
C ASP A 107 20.60 -21.12 9.86
N SER A 108 20.51 -20.26 10.88
CA SER A 108 21.64 -19.72 11.65
C SER A 108 22.62 -20.79 12.13
N ARG A 109 22.16 -22.04 12.22
CA ARG A 109 22.98 -23.17 12.63
C ARG A 109 23.89 -23.68 11.51
N LEU A 110 23.56 -23.46 10.24
CA LEU A 110 24.26 -24.03 9.08
C LEU A 110 25.26 -23.05 8.43
N ASP A 111 24.91 -21.77 8.30
CA ASP A 111 25.72 -20.70 7.68
C ASP A 111 26.26 -21.03 6.26
N LEU A 112 25.37 -21.50 5.39
CA LEU A 112 25.70 -21.84 4.00
C LEU A 112 25.63 -20.62 3.06
N SER A 113 25.53 -19.42 3.63
CA SER A 113 25.30 -18.18 2.88
C SER A 113 26.42 -17.84 1.88
N HIS A 114 27.66 -18.24 2.19
CA HIS A 114 28.84 -18.02 1.37
C HIS A 114 28.91 -18.90 0.09
N LEU A 115 28.15 -20.00 0.03
CA LEU A 115 28.18 -20.93 -1.11
C LEU A 115 27.28 -20.47 -2.26
N LEU A 116 26.27 -19.66 -1.97
CA LEU A 116 25.26 -19.18 -2.93
C LEU A 116 25.84 -18.33 -4.08
N PRO A 117 26.74 -17.36 -3.83
CA PRO A 117 27.44 -16.65 -4.89
C PRO A 117 28.27 -17.55 -5.83
N LEU A 118 28.95 -18.56 -5.28
CA LEU A 118 29.79 -19.49 -6.05
C LEU A 118 28.97 -20.30 -7.06
N ILE A 119 27.71 -20.60 -6.70
CA ILE A 119 26.77 -21.31 -7.57
C ILE A 119 26.41 -20.48 -8.81
N MET A 120 26.23 -19.17 -8.65
CA MET A 120 25.96 -18.28 -9.78
C MET A 120 27.18 -18.11 -10.70
N ILE A 121 28.38 -18.08 -10.13
CA ILE A 121 29.63 -17.96 -10.89
C ILE A 121 29.88 -19.19 -11.75
N ASN A 122 29.54 -20.40 -11.26
CA ASN A 122 29.75 -21.64 -12.01
C ASN A 122 28.71 -21.88 -13.12
N ASN A 123 27.62 -21.11 -13.15
CA ASN A 123 26.60 -21.22 -14.20
C ASN A 123 26.91 -20.21 -15.33
N ASP A 124 27.15 -20.71 -16.55
CA ASP A 124 27.50 -19.88 -17.71
C ASP A 124 26.29 -19.40 -18.52
N SER A 125 25.06 -19.65 -18.06
CA SER A 125 23.85 -19.20 -18.77
C SER A 125 23.24 -17.94 -18.16
N LYS A 126 23.29 -16.85 -18.93
CA LYS A 126 22.61 -15.58 -18.61
C LYS A 126 21.09 -15.77 -18.52
N GLU A 127 20.48 -16.44 -19.49
CA GLU A 127 19.03 -16.66 -19.53
C GLU A 127 18.54 -17.50 -18.35
N TYR A 128 19.29 -18.54 -18.00
CA TYR A 128 19.00 -19.34 -16.81
C TYR A 128 19.05 -18.49 -15.54
N THR A 129 20.05 -17.62 -15.42
CA THR A 129 20.23 -16.75 -14.27
C THR A 129 19.06 -15.77 -14.10
N ALA A 130 18.57 -15.18 -15.19
CA ALA A 130 17.37 -14.35 -15.16
C ALA A 130 16.14 -15.15 -14.70
N ASN A 131 15.94 -16.34 -15.27
CA ASN A 131 14.84 -17.23 -14.91
C ASN A 131 14.92 -17.66 -13.44
N LEU A 132 16.11 -17.88 -12.91
CA LEU A 132 16.31 -18.18 -11.49
C LEU A 132 15.76 -17.05 -10.62
N PHE A 133 16.13 -15.79 -10.86
CA PHE A 133 15.57 -14.65 -10.12
C PHE A 133 14.05 -14.55 -10.23
N VAL A 134 13.49 -14.77 -11.43
CA VAL A 134 12.04 -14.81 -11.64
C VAL A 134 11.41 -15.86 -10.72
N GLN A 135 11.96 -17.08 -10.69
CA GLN A 135 11.41 -18.16 -9.87
C GLN A 135 11.56 -17.88 -8.37
N LEU A 136 12.72 -17.38 -7.92
CA LEU A 136 12.97 -17.01 -6.52
C LEU A 136 11.94 -15.98 -6.05
N ILE A 137 11.75 -14.89 -6.79
CA ILE A 137 10.82 -13.82 -6.43
C ILE A 137 9.36 -14.28 -6.52
N THR A 138 9.02 -15.17 -7.47
CA THR A 138 7.62 -15.56 -7.71
C THR A 138 7.13 -16.72 -6.85
N ARG A 139 8.02 -17.64 -6.40
CA ARG A 139 7.58 -18.83 -5.66
C ARG A 139 8.13 -18.99 -4.25
N LEU A 140 9.17 -18.28 -3.82
CA LEU A 140 9.61 -18.36 -2.42
C LEU A 140 8.73 -17.51 -1.52
N ASN A 141 8.53 -17.96 -0.28
CA ASN A 141 8.03 -17.10 0.78
C ASN A 141 9.28 -16.52 1.45
N CYS A 142 9.43 -15.19 1.47
CA CYS A 142 10.58 -14.50 2.09
C CYS A 142 11.91 -14.57 1.30
N ALA A 143 11.85 -14.37 -0.02
CA ALA A 143 13.03 -14.42 -0.91
C ALA A 143 14.08 -13.30 -0.67
N LYS A 144 13.81 -12.35 0.22
CA LYS A 144 14.51 -11.06 0.34
C LYS A 144 16.01 -11.24 0.45
N ASP A 145 16.44 -11.85 1.54
CA ASP A 145 17.85 -11.88 1.88
C ASP A 145 18.66 -12.70 0.87
N LEU A 146 18.06 -13.75 0.30
CA LEU A 146 18.70 -14.60 -0.70
C LEU A 146 18.92 -13.83 -1.98
N VAL A 147 17.86 -13.21 -2.48
CA VAL A 147 17.92 -12.41 -3.71
C VAL A 147 18.91 -11.26 -3.55
N LEU A 148 18.89 -10.54 -2.42
CA LEU A 148 19.81 -9.44 -2.14
C LEU A 148 21.28 -9.88 -2.10
N LYS A 149 21.58 -11.06 -1.53
CA LYS A 149 22.95 -11.62 -1.53
C LYS A 149 23.43 -12.05 -2.93
N LEU A 150 22.50 -12.50 -3.79
CA LEU A 150 22.83 -13.00 -5.12
C LEU A 150 23.01 -11.89 -6.17
N ILE A 151 22.28 -10.77 -6.03
CA ILE A 151 22.30 -9.67 -7.01
C ILE A 151 23.72 -9.16 -7.31
N PRO A 152 24.59 -8.82 -6.33
CA PRO A 152 25.91 -8.26 -6.62
C PRO A 152 26.77 -9.19 -7.49
N THR A 153 26.76 -10.48 -7.17
CA THR A 153 27.53 -11.49 -7.91
C THR A 153 26.96 -11.68 -9.31
N ALA A 154 25.63 -11.76 -9.43
CA ALA A 154 24.97 -11.89 -10.72
C ALA A 154 25.23 -10.68 -11.64
N GLU A 155 25.09 -9.46 -11.11
CA GLU A 155 25.34 -8.21 -11.84
C GLU A 155 26.80 -8.05 -12.24
N SER A 156 27.75 -8.53 -11.42
CA SER A 156 29.18 -8.51 -11.78
C SER A 156 29.52 -9.42 -12.96
N LYS A 157 28.85 -10.56 -13.08
CA LYS A 157 29.05 -11.53 -14.18
C LYS A 157 28.23 -11.16 -15.41
N TRP A 158 26.99 -10.73 -15.19
CA TRP A 158 25.99 -10.41 -16.20
C TRP A 158 25.32 -9.06 -15.90
N PRO A 159 25.88 -7.94 -16.35
CA PRO A 159 25.29 -6.63 -16.12
C PRO A 159 23.85 -6.53 -16.66
N GLY A 160 22.96 -5.94 -15.86
CA GLY A 160 21.54 -5.75 -16.15
C GLY A 160 20.68 -7.00 -15.99
N ILE A 161 21.21 -8.08 -15.41
CA ILE A 161 20.48 -9.35 -15.29
C ILE A 161 19.23 -9.23 -14.41
N PHE A 162 19.29 -8.41 -13.36
CA PHE A 162 18.17 -8.21 -12.47
C PHE A 162 17.04 -7.42 -13.15
N GLN A 163 17.40 -6.45 -14.00
CA GLN A 163 16.42 -5.73 -14.82
C GLN A 163 15.67 -6.68 -15.77
N ILE A 164 16.37 -7.62 -16.41
CA ILE A 164 15.76 -8.66 -17.27
C ILE A 164 14.83 -9.57 -16.45
N ALA A 165 15.20 -9.90 -15.21
CA ALA A 165 14.34 -10.68 -14.33
C ALA A 165 13.04 -9.93 -13.99
N LEU A 166 13.12 -8.62 -13.69
CA LEU A 166 11.95 -7.77 -13.44
C LEU A 166 11.06 -7.65 -14.68
N GLU A 167 11.64 -7.44 -15.87
CA GLU A 167 10.92 -7.45 -17.13
C GLU A 167 10.11 -8.74 -17.31
N ASN A 168 10.72 -9.90 -17.03
CA ASN A 168 10.02 -11.18 -17.11
C ASN A 168 8.92 -11.32 -16.04
N ILE A 169 9.13 -10.84 -14.82
CA ILE A 169 8.12 -10.88 -13.76
C ILE A 169 6.89 -10.05 -14.15
N PHE A 170 7.09 -8.80 -14.55
CA PHE A 170 5.98 -7.88 -14.85
C PHE A 170 5.32 -8.19 -16.20
N SER A 171 6.10 -8.35 -17.26
CA SER A 171 5.57 -8.50 -18.63
C SER A 171 5.06 -9.91 -18.94
N LYS A 172 5.52 -10.94 -18.22
CA LYS A 172 5.08 -12.33 -18.45
C LYS A 172 4.33 -12.88 -17.26
N THR A 173 4.93 -12.90 -16.07
CA THR A 173 4.31 -13.57 -14.92
C THR A 173 3.07 -12.86 -14.43
N ILE A 174 3.13 -11.55 -14.20
CA ILE A 174 1.98 -10.77 -13.73
C ILE A 174 0.93 -10.67 -14.83
N ALA A 175 1.32 -10.37 -16.07
CA ALA A 175 0.41 -10.27 -17.20
C ALA A 175 -0.40 -11.57 -17.47
N ILE A 176 0.23 -12.74 -17.38
CA ILE A 176 -0.43 -14.04 -17.57
C ILE A 176 -1.34 -14.39 -16.38
N HIS A 177 -1.01 -13.93 -15.18
CA HIS A 177 -1.68 -14.31 -13.95
C HIS A 177 -2.56 -13.20 -13.35
N ILE A 178 -2.99 -12.19 -14.11
CA ILE A 178 -3.90 -11.11 -13.63
C ILE A 178 -5.14 -11.66 -12.90
N ALA A 179 -5.63 -12.85 -13.27
CA ALA A 179 -6.75 -13.51 -12.59
C ALA A 179 -6.36 -14.27 -11.31
N ASN A 180 -5.10 -14.69 -11.14
CA ASN A 180 -4.61 -15.41 -9.97
C ASN A 180 -4.07 -14.43 -8.91
N THR A 181 -5.00 -13.88 -8.15
CA THR A 181 -4.74 -12.84 -7.12
C THR A 181 -3.73 -13.29 -6.06
N THR A 182 -3.75 -14.56 -5.64
CA THR A 182 -2.85 -15.09 -4.60
C THR A 182 -1.38 -15.08 -5.03
N GLN A 183 -1.11 -15.39 -6.30
CA GLN A 183 0.25 -15.41 -6.83
C GLN A 183 0.79 -14.00 -7.02
N ILE A 184 -0.04 -13.07 -7.49
CA ILE A 184 0.33 -11.65 -7.61
C ILE A 184 0.60 -11.05 -6.23
N GLU A 185 -0.27 -11.30 -5.26
CA GLU A 185 -0.06 -10.84 -3.88
C GLU A 185 1.30 -11.28 -3.33
N LYS A 186 1.66 -12.54 -3.54
CA LYS A 186 2.96 -13.09 -3.13
C LYS A 186 4.14 -12.42 -3.83
N ILE A 187 4.05 -12.22 -5.15
CA ILE A 187 5.09 -11.53 -5.93
C ILE A 187 5.29 -10.11 -5.38
N LEU A 188 4.19 -9.36 -5.21
CA LEU A 188 4.24 -7.99 -4.68
C LEU A 188 4.76 -7.95 -3.24
N GLY A 189 4.39 -8.93 -2.41
CA GLY A 189 4.92 -9.07 -1.05
C GLY A 189 6.44 -9.26 -1.03
N ASN A 190 6.97 -10.12 -1.89
CA ASN A 190 8.42 -10.32 -2.02
C ASN A 190 9.13 -9.07 -2.56
N LEU A 191 8.56 -8.39 -3.56
CA LEU A 191 9.09 -7.13 -4.06
C LEU A 191 9.09 -6.03 -3.00
N ALA A 192 8.06 -5.97 -2.15
CA ALA A 192 7.99 -5.01 -1.06
C ALA A 192 9.08 -5.28 0.00
N ALA A 193 9.33 -6.55 0.30
CA ALA A 193 10.35 -6.95 1.27
C ALA A 193 11.76 -6.61 0.81
N LEU A 194 12.06 -6.71 -0.50
CA LEU A 194 13.41 -6.44 -1.05
C LEU A 194 13.96 -5.05 -0.69
N TYR A 195 13.10 -4.04 -0.59
CA TYR A 195 13.51 -2.65 -0.37
C TYR A 195 12.94 -2.04 0.90
N GLU A 196 12.52 -2.87 1.85
CA GLU A 196 11.98 -2.42 3.14
C GLU A 196 13.01 -1.65 3.98
N ASP A 197 14.30 -2.00 3.88
CA ASP A 197 15.34 -1.50 4.80
C ASP A 197 16.26 -0.40 4.23
N SER A 198 16.37 -0.26 2.90
CA SER A 198 17.21 0.79 2.31
C SER A 198 17.09 0.96 0.80
N GLN A 199 17.18 2.19 0.31
CA GLN A 199 17.49 2.48 -1.10
C GLN A 199 18.92 2.08 -1.50
N LYS A 200 19.75 1.66 -0.53
CA LYS A 200 21.13 1.21 -0.75
C LYS A 200 21.24 -0.29 -1.02
N GLU A 201 20.12 -1.02 -0.96
CA GLU A 201 20.13 -2.46 -1.19
C GLU A 201 20.54 -2.81 -2.63
N PRO A 202 21.25 -3.93 -2.84
CA PRO A 202 21.62 -4.40 -4.16
C PRO A 202 20.44 -4.49 -5.13
N GLY A 203 20.66 -4.06 -6.37
CA GLY A 203 19.64 -4.10 -7.42
C GLY A 203 18.57 -3.03 -7.32
N TYR A 204 18.61 -2.15 -6.31
CA TYR A 204 17.68 -1.02 -6.20
C TYR A 204 17.68 -0.14 -7.46
N GLN A 205 18.86 0.18 -8.01
CA GLN A 205 18.95 0.97 -9.24
C GLN A 205 18.32 0.27 -10.46
N ALA A 206 18.50 -1.04 -10.59
CA ALA A 206 17.89 -1.83 -11.67
C ALA A 206 16.35 -1.88 -11.52
N PHE A 207 15.86 -2.06 -10.29
CA PHE A 207 14.45 -1.97 -9.97
C PHE A 207 13.87 -0.60 -10.30
N HIS A 208 14.51 0.44 -9.81
CA HIS A 208 14.11 1.82 -10.04
C HIS A 208 14.08 2.18 -11.53
N THR A 209 15.10 1.79 -12.28
CA THR A 209 15.18 2.01 -13.73
C THR A 209 14.02 1.32 -14.45
N TYR A 210 13.76 0.05 -14.12
CA TYR A 210 12.66 -0.69 -14.73
C TYR A 210 11.29 -0.03 -14.47
N ILE A 211 11.02 0.33 -13.21
CA ILE A 211 9.74 0.93 -12.80
C ILE A 211 9.55 2.29 -13.46
N ASN A 212 10.58 3.13 -13.53
CA ASN A 212 10.49 4.41 -14.21
C ASN A 212 10.23 4.26 -15.72
N SER A 213 10.83 3.26 -16.38
CA SER A 213 10.57 2.98 -17.79
C SER A 213 9.16 2.42 -18.05
N HIS A 214 8.49 1.87 -17.03
CA HIS A 214 7.19 1.20 -17.16
C HIS A 214 6.15 1.73 -16.15
N SER A 215 6.29 2.99 -15.74
CA SER A 215 5.59 3.63 -14.63
C SER A 215 4.08 3.37 -14.65
N ARG A 216 3.43 3.68 -15.78
CA ARG A 216 1.98 3.55 -15.95
C ARG A 216 1.48 2.12 -15.75
N GLN A 217 2.17 1.13 -16.33
CA GLN A 217 1.75 -0.28 -16.24
C GLN A 217 1.88 -0.79 -14.81
N VAL A 218 3.01 -0.47 -14.17
CA VAL A 218 3.30 -0.91 -12.81
C VAL A 218 2.36 -0.25 -11.80
N LEU A 219 2.08 1.05 -11.95
CA LEU A 219 1.16 1.77 -11.07
C LEU A 219 -0.27 1.23 -11.17
N LEU A 220 -0.73 0.80 -12.35
CA LEU A 220 -2.02 0.13 -12.49
C LEU A 220 -2.08 -1.18 -11.69
N VAL A 221 -1.00 -1.97 -11.70
CA VAL A 221 -0.89 -3.21 -10.92
C VAL A 221 -0.82 -2.92 -9.41
N PHE A 222 -0.12 -1.86 -9.00
CA PHE A 222 0.07 -1.58 -7.58
C PHE A 222 -1.15 -0.91 -6.94
N ILE A 223 -1.81 0.02 -7.64
CA ILE A 223 -2.84 0.89 -7.08
C ILE A 223 -4.25 0.44 -7.46
N ASN A 224 -4.43 -0.06 -8.68
CA ASN A 224 -5.76 -0.32 -9.27
C ASN A 224 -6.09 -1.79 -9.46
N HIS A 225 -5.29 -2.70 -8.89
CA HIS A 225 -5.59 -4.12 -8.98
C HIS A 225 -6.98 -4.45 -8.40
N PRO A 226 -7.77 -5.38 -8.97
CA PRO A 226 -9.11 -5.71 -8.47
C PRO A 226 -9.12 -6.28 -7.04
N SER A 227 -8.12 -7.08 -6.67
CA SER A 227 -7.95 -7.63 -5.32
C SER A 227 -7.40 -6.60 -4.32
N ALA A 228 -8.06 -6.47 -3.17
CA ALA A 228 -7.61 -5.62 -2.07
C ALA A 228 -6.25 -6.06 -1.49
N ALA A 229 -6.00 -7.37 -1.41
CA ALA A 229 -4.75 -7.90 -0.88
C ALA A 229 -3.55 -7.53 -1.78
N CYS A 230 -3.73 -7.61 -3.10
CA CYS A 230 -2.70 -7.15 -4.04
C CYS A 230 -2.47 -5.63 -3.94
N ARG A 231 -3.53 -4.82 -3.78
CA ARG A 231 -3.38 -3.36 -3.58
C ARG A 231 -2.58 -3.05 -2.33
N VAL A 232 -2.86 -3.73 -1.20
CA VAL A 232 -2.08 -3.59 0.04
C VAL A 232 -0.60 -3.86 -0.21
N MET A 233 -0.27 -4.93 -0.92
CA MET A 233 1.13 -5.24 -1.26
C MET A 233 1.73 -4.22 -2.23
N GLY A 234 0.97 -3.77 -3.23
CA GLY A 234 1.38 -2.70 -4.13
C GLY A 234 1.70 -1.40 -3.40
N TYR A 235 0.88 -1.00 -2.42
CA TYR A 235 1.14 0.14 -1.56
C TYR A 235 2.40 -0.02 -0.71
N ARG A 236 2.67 -1.23 -0.22
CA ARG A 236 3.93 -1.52 0.49
C ARG A 236 5.14 -1.42 -0.44
N VAL A 237 5.07 -1.94 -1.67
CA VAL A 237 6.12 -1.76 -2.67
C VAL A 237 6.40 -0.28 -2.89
N LEU A 238 5.35 0.54 -3.09
CA LEU A 238 5.47 1.98 -3.28
C LEU A 238 6.14 2.67 -2.08
N ASN A 239 5.67 2.39 -0.86
CA ASN A 239 6.19 3.00 0.37
C ASN A 239 7.67 2.66 0.61
N ASN A 240 8.04 1.40 0.40
CA ASN A 240 9.38 0.90 0.70
C ASN A 240 10.39 1.38 -0.35
N SER A 241 10.04 1.26 -1.62
CA SER A 241 10.93 1.61 -2.72
C SER A 241 11.07 3.12 -2.93
N LYS A 242 10.03 3.92 -2.65
CA LYS A 242 10.01 5.38 -2.87
C LYS A 242 10.41 5.81 -4.29
N PHE A 243 10.25 4.96 -5.30
CA PHE A 243 10.66 5.29 -6.68
C PHE A 243 9.96 6.53 -7.24
N TYR A 244 8.76 6.84 -6.72
CA TYR A 244 7.99 8.01 -7.11
C TYR A 244 8.74 9.34 -6.90
N GLN A 245 9.73 9.36 -6.01
CA GLN A 245 10.56 10.55 -5.75
C GLN A 245 11.42 10.97 -6.94
N GLN A 246 11.73 10.05 -7.85
CA GLN A 246 12.60 10.31 -9.00
C GLN A 246 11.87 10.10 -10.34
N MET A 247 10.54 10.02 -10.30
CA MET A 247 9.72 10.01 -11.50
C MET A 247 9.74 11.37 -12.19
N ASN A 248 9.53 11.37 -13.50
CA ASN A 248 9.34 12.62 -14.22
C ASN A 248 8.05 13.33 -13.74
N PRO A 249 7.93 14.66 -13.86
CA PRO A 249 6.78 15.40 -13.34
C PRO A 249 5.42 14.95 -13.90
N GLN A 250 5.37 14.53 -15.18
CA GLN A 250 4.14 14.06 -15.83
C GLN A 250 3.63 12.74 -15.23
N ASP A 251 4.54 11.81 -14.93
CA ASP A 251 4.19 10.54 -14.30
C ASP A 251 3.87 10.71 -12.81
N GLN A 252 4.47 11.71 -12.14
CA GLN A 252 4.09 12.08 -10.77
C GLN A 252 2.66 12.65 -10.70
N GLU A 253 2.27 13.50 -11.66
CA GLU A 253 0.88 13.97 -11.77
C GLU A 253 -0.10 12.79 -11.92
N HIS A 254 0.22 11.87 -12.83
CA HIS A 254 -0.61 10.68 -13.04
C HIS A 254 -0.70 9.82 -11.78
N LEU A 255 0.40 9.63 -11.06
CA LEU A 255 0.43 8.93 -9.78
C LEU A 255 -0.47 9.60 -8.74
N SER A 256 -0.39 10.93 -8.59
CA SER A 256 -1.22 11.69 -7.65
C SER A 256 -2.72 11.50 -7.95
N GLN A 257 -3.12 11.54 -9.23
CA GLN A 257 -4.50 11.25 -9.65
C GLN A 257 -4.93 9.83 -9.26
N LEU A 258 -4.10 8.83 -9.55
CA LEU A 258 -4.37 7.43 -9.20
C LEU A 258 -4.53 7.21 -7.69
N LEU A 259 -3.71 7.90 -6.89
CA LEU A 259 -3.75 7.83 -5.43
C LEU A 259 -5.01 8.47 -4.86
N VAL A 260 -5.45 9.61 -5.41
CA VAL A 260 -6.71 10.26 -5.02
C VAL A 260 -7.92 9.39 -5.42
N ASP A 261 -7.92 8.81 -6.62
CA ASP A 261 -8.98 7.89 -7.05
C ASP A 261 -9.06 6.64 -6.17
N ALA A 262 -7.90 6.07 -5.82
CA ALA A 262 -7.83 4.96 -4.88
C ALA A 262 -8.36 5.38 -3.50
N TRP A 263 -8.08 6.60 -3.03
CA TRP A 263 -8.53 7.08 -1.72
C TRP A 263 -10.06 7.06 -1.64
N PHE A 264 -10.74 7.65 -2.63
CA PHE A 264 -12.20 7.66 -2.68
C PHE A 264 -12.79 6.27 -2.91
N ARG A 265 -12.12 5.41 -3.69
CA ARG A 265 -12.50 3.99 -3.80
C ARG A 265 -12.49 3.30 -2.44
N HIS A 266 -11.48 3.57 -1.61
CA HIS A 266 -11.33 2.96 -0.30
C HIS A 266 -12.34 3.45 0.73
N LEU A 267 -12.63 4.74 0.74
CA LEU A 267 -13.72 5.29 1.54
C LEU A 267 -15.06 4.65 1.18
N LYS A 268 -15.33 4.51 -0.13
CA LYS A 268 -16.54 3.86 -0.64
C LYS A 268 -16.60 2.38 -0.24
N GLY A 269 -15.49 1.64 -0.39
CA GLY A 269 -15.37 0.24 0.01
C GLY A 269 -15.65 0.04 1.50
N ARG A 270 -15.07 0.88 2.37
CA ARG A 270 -15.38 0.90 3.81
C ARG A 270 -16.86 1.14 4.10
N TYR A 271 -17.48 2.12 3.46
CA TYR A 271 -18.89 2.46 3.68
C TYR A 271 -19.83 1.29 3.34
N PHE A 272 -19.49 0.50 2.32
CA PHE A 272 -20.21 -0.72 1.96
C PHE A 272 -19.75 -1.97 2.72
N GLY A 273 -18.76 -1.87 3.62
CA GLY A 273 -18.24 -2.99 4.40
C GLY A 273 -17.36 -3.97 3.63
N GLN A 274 -16.81 -3.54 2.48
CA GLN A 274 -15.99 -4.36 1.58
C GLN A 274 -14.49 -4.27 1.91
N GLU A 275 -14.06 -3.27 2.67
CA GLU A 275 -12.64 -3.00 2.96
C GLU A 275 -12.41 -2.56 4.42
N SER A 276 -11.20 -2.82 4.93
CA SER A 276 -10.79 -2.50 6.30
C SER A 276 -10.18 -1.10 6.42
N LYS A 277 -10.06 -0.63 7.67
CA LYS A 277 -9.41 0.65 8.01
C LYS A 277 -7.90 0.61 7.76
N ASP A 278 -7.25 -0.53 7.98
CA ASP A 278 -5.81 -0.69 7.85
C ASP A 278 -5.29 -0.36 6.43
N LEU A 279 -6.13 -0.61 5.41
CA LEU A 279 -5.80 -0.29 4.03
C LEU A 279 -5.72 1.22 3.82
N LEU A 280 -6.68 1.98 4.39
CA LEU A 280 -6.66 3.45 4.36
C LEU A 280 -5.45 4.02 5.10
N ASP A 281 -5.05 3.43 6.23
CA ASP A 281 -3.89 3.90 6.99
C ASP A 281 -2.58 3.73 6.19
N ILE A 282 -2.43 2.62 5.44
CA ILE A 282 -1.28 2.39 4.56
C ILE A 282 -1.26 3.40 3.40
N GLN A 283 -2.43 3.64 2.79
CA GLN A 283 -2.55 4.58 1.68
C GLN A 283 -2.36 6.04 2.12
N GLN A 284 -2.81 6.40 3.32
CA GLN A 284 -2.67 7.75 3.82
C GLN A 284 -1.19 8.15 3.94
N ARG A 285 -0.31 7.22 4.33
CA ARG A 285 1.14 7.43 4.37
C ARG A 285 1.70 7.74 2.97
N LEU A 286 1.26 6.99 1.96
CA LEU A 286 1.65 7.23 0.56
C LEU A 286 1.27 8.62 0.09
N ASN A 287 0.02 9.03 0.32
CA ASN A 287 -0.48 10.32 -0.13
C ASN A 287 0.34 11.48 0.47
N VAL A 288 0.69 11.36 1.76
CA VAL A 288 1.49 12.37 2.47
C VAL A 288 2.91 12.45 1.90
N ASP A 289 3.56 11.30 1.68
CA ASP A 289 4.94 11.24 1.20
C ASP A 289 5.09 11.68 -0.27
N THR A 290 4.11 11.38 -1.14
CA THR A 290 4.18 11.74 -2.59
C THR A 290 4.05 13.24 -2.87
N LEU A 291 3.40 14.00 -1.98
CA LEU A 291 3.13 15.43 -2.17
C LEU A 291 4.25 16.34 -1.62
N GLN A 292 5.28 15.79 -0.97
CA GLN A 292 6.40 16.56 -0.42
C GLN A 292 7.33 17.22 -1.47
N GLN A 293 7.24 16.84 -2.76
CA GLN A 293 8.24 17.25 -3.77
C GLN A 293 7.68 17.93 -5.03
N GLN A 294 6.37 18.11 -5.17
CA GLN A 294 5.82 18.85 -6.32
C GLN A 294 5.89 20.36 -6.08
N GLN A 295 7.03 20.93 -6.48
CA GLN A 295 7.13 22.35 -6.78
C GLN A 295 6.37 22.63 -8.09
N SER A 296 5.35 23.49 -7.97
CA SER A 296 4.58 24.17 -9.02
C SER A 296 3.50 23.41 -9.82
N SER A 297 2.28 23.97 -9.70
CA SER A 297 1.15 24.03 -10.65
C SER A 297 0.37 22.76 -11.05
N LEU A 298 0.02 21.89 -10.10
CA LEU A 298 -0.92 20.80 -10.37
C LEU A 298 -2.40 21.19 -10.36
N PHE A 299 -2.72 22.34 -9.79
CA PHE A 299 -4.10 22.65 -9.46
C PHE A 299 -4.92 23.28 -10.60
N ASP A 300 -4.31 23.53 -11.77
CA ASP A 300 -4.97 24.28 -12.83
C ASP A 300 -5.82 23.44 -13.79
N ARG A 301 -5.80 22.09 -13.72
CA ARG A 301 -6.59 21.26 -14.66
C ARG A 301 -7.12 19.95 -14.09
N ILE A 302 -8.20 20.01 -13.33
CA ILE A 302 -9.12 18.88 -13.15
C ILE A 302 -10.52 19.29 -13.60
N HIS A 303 -10.71 19.29 -14.91
CA HIS A 303 -12.01 19.34 -15.56
C HIS A 303 -12.10 18.24 -16.61
N SER A 304 -12.66 17.10 -16.22
CA SER A 304 -13.44 16.27 -17.12
C SER A 304 -14.57 15.60 -16.33
N LYS A 305 -15.79 15.84 -16.79
CA LYS A 305 -17.02 15.22 -16.30
C LYS A 305 -17.09 13.80 -16.86
N GLU A 306 -17.38 12.82 -16.01
CA GLU A 306 -18.13 11.64 -16.44
C GLU A 306 -19.24 11.33 -15.45
N HIS A 307 -20.45 11.24 -15.99
CA HIS A 307 -21.66 10.84 -15.30
C HIS A 307 -21.63 9.34 -15.03
N ALA A 308 -21.82 8.93 -13.77
CA ALA A 308 -22.18 7.56 -13.43
C ALA A 308 -23.62 7.53 -12.91
N THR A 309 -24.53 7.06 -13.75
CA THR A 309 -25.84 6.59 -13.33
C THR A 309 -25.68 5.25 -12.61
N SER A 310 -26.12 5.18 -11.36
CA SER A 310 -26.32 3.90 -10.67
C SER A 310 -27.54 4.03 -9.79
N GLN A 311 -28.62 3.38 -10.23
CA GLN A 311 -29.82 3.18 -9.43
C GLN A 311 -29.43 2.38 -8.17
N SER A 312 -29.64 2.97 -6.99
CA SER A 312 -29.62 2.23 -5.73
C SER A 312 -30.86 2.57 -4.93
N GLN A 313 -31.53 1.53 -4.46
CA GLN A 313 -32.76 1.57 -3.67
C GLN A 313 -32.64 2.62 -2.55
N ALA A 314 -33.66 3.48 -2.45
CA ALA A 314 -33.77 4.58 -1.51
C ALA A 314 -33.52 4.11 -0.06
N LYS A 315 -32.27 4.22 0.39
CA LYS A 315 -31.91 4.17 1.81
C LYS A 315 -31.81 5.61 2.29
N LYS A 316 -32.34 5.86 3.48
CA LYS A 316 -32.34 7.17 4.15
C LYS A 316 -30.96 7.83 4.03
N PRO A 317 -30.87 9.15 3.71
CA PRO A 317 -29.60 9.84 3.64
C PRO A 317 -28.83 9.69 4.96
N PRO A 318 -27.49 9.53 4.91
CA PRO A 318 -26.67 9.30 6.09
C PRO A 318 -26.76 10.50 7.05
N LYS A 319 -26.75 10.22 8.35
CA LYS A 319 -26.73 11.28 9.38
C LYS A 319 -25.30 11.68 9.71
N PHE A 320 -25.04 12.98 9.82
CA PHE A 320 -23.75 13.52 10.24
C PHE A 320 -23.91 14.25 11.58
N VAL A 321 -23.49 13.59 12.67
CA VAL A 321 -23.59 14.13 14.04
C VAL A 321 -22.34 13.79 14.83
N THR A 322 -21.51 14.80 15.11
CA THR A 322 -20.15 14.63 15.61
C THR A 322 -19.87 15.33 16.95
N LEU A 323 -20.65 16.34 17.33
CA LEU A 323 -20.48 17.09 18.57
C LEU A 323 -21.48 16.68 19.65
N VAL A 324 -22.67 16.21 19.27
CA VAL A 324 -23.70 15.83 20.25
C VAL A 324 -23.49 14.39 20.71
N ASP A 325 -22.80 14.20 21.84
CA ASP A 325 -22.45 12.87 22.38
C ASP A 325 -23.66 11.96 22.65
N ILE A 326 -24.79 12.55 23.05
CA ILE A 326 -26.06 11.83 23.27
C ILE A 326 -26.55 11.19 21.97
N LEU A 327 -26.34 11.85 20.83
CA LEU A 327 -26.75 11.34 19.52
C LEU A 327 -25.78 10.29 18.99
N LYS A 328 -24.52 10.23 19.45
CA LYS A 328 -23.50 9.26 19.00
C LYS A 328 -23.81 7.80 19.38
N GLN A 329 -24.55 7.60 20.47
CA GLN A 329 -24.89 6.27 20.98
C GLN A 329 -25.88 5.52 20.05
N ASP A 330 -26.79 6.26 19.41
CA ASP A 330 -27.84 5.72 18.52
C ASP A 330 -27.48 5.76 17.02
N ILE A 331 -26.23 6.07 16.67
CA ILE A 331 -25.79 6.12 15.27
C ILE A 331 -25.45 4.71 14.79
N ASP A 332 -26.02 4.34 13.64
CA ASP A 332 -25.74 3.05 13.02
C ASP A 332 -24.26 2.94 12.58
N LYS A 333 -23.81 1.71 12.34
CA LYS A 333 -22.41 1.43 11.97
C LYS A 333 -22.01 2.16 10.67
N ARG A 334 -22.94 2.37 9.75
CA ARG A 334 -22.66 2.93 8.43
C ARG A 334 -22.48 4.45 8.51
N ASP A 335 -23.32 5.14 9.26
CA ASP A 335 -23.20 6.55 9.56
C ASP A 335 -21.92 6.83 10.36
N LYS A 336 -21.53 5.94 11.30
CA LYS A 336 -20.21 6.01 11.98
C LYS A 336 -19.04 5.92 11.00
N ILE A 337 -19.10 5.01 10.03
CA ILE A 337 -18.06 4.89 8.99
C ILE A 337 -18.06 6.12 8.08
N TYR A 338 -19.23 6.64 7.72
CA TYR A 338 -19.36 7.84 6.89
C TYR A 338 -18.73 9.07 7.58
N MET A 339 -19.02 9.29 8.86
CA MET A 339 -18.42 10.37 9.64
C MET A 339 -16.90 10.20 9.76
N ASP A 340 -16.41 8.99 10.06
CA ASP A 340 -14.97 8.73 10.14
C ASP A 340 -14.27 8.94 8.79
N ASN A 341 -14.90 8.57 7.67
CA ASN A 341 -14.37 8.82 6.33
C ASN A 341 -14.22 10.32 6.02
N ILE A 342 -15.22 11.13 6.42
CA ILE A 342 -15.17 12.60 6.29
C ILE A 342 -14.04 13.16 7.14
N GLU A 343 -13.95 12.76 8.41
CA GLU A 343 -12.93 13.25 9.33
C GLU A 343 -11.52 12.87 8.87
N GLN A 344 -11.31 11.65 8.36
CA GLN A 344 -10.03 11.22 7.80
C GLN A 344 -9.63 12.03 6.56
N THR A 345 -10.59 12.34 5.69
CA THR A 345 -10.34 13.14 4.49
C THR A 345 -10.01 14.58 4.87
N ALA A 346 -10.77 15.17 5.80
CA ALA A 346 -10.49 16.52 6.29
C ALA A 346 -9.11 16.58 6.97
N SER A 347 -8.77 15.58 7.79
CA SER A 347 -7.49 15.51 8.50
C SER A 347 -6.30 15.18 7.61
N LEU A 348 -6.51 14.69 6.38
CA LEU A 348 -5.43 14.50 5.41
C LEU A 348 -4.69 15.81 5.15
N PHE A 349 -5.41 16.92 5.06
CA PHE A 349 -4.82 18.23 4.78
C PHE A 349 -3.96 18.75 5.94
N ASP A 350 -4.32 18.43 7.18
CA ASP A 350 -3.51 18.81 8.35
C ASP A 350 -2.23 18.00 8.46
N LYS A 351 -2.22 16.74 7.98
CA LYS A 351 -1.01 15.91 8.02
C LYS A 351 0.12 16.48 7.17
N PHE A 352 -0.18 17.35 6.19
CA PHE A 352 0.86 18.06 5.46
C PHE A 352 1.66 19.03 6.33
N LYS A 353 1.10 19.51 7.45
CA LYS A 353 1.78 20.44 8.36
C LYS A 353 3.17 19.96 8.79
N ASP A 354 3.30 18.67 9.03
CA ASP A 354 4.55 18.05 9.51
C ASP A 354 5.47 17.62 8.36
N CYS A 355 5.02 17.79 7.12
CA CYS A 355 5.64 17.21 5.92
C CYS A 355 6.09 18.27 4.90
N VAL A 356 5.53 19.47 4.93
CA VAL A 356 5.86 20.57 4.00
C VAL A 356 6.25 21.84 4.75
N SER A 357 6.81 22.83 4.05
CA SER A 357 7.13 24.12 4.67
C SER A 357 5.86 24.85 5.14
N SER A 358 6.00 25.76 6.10
CA SER A 358 4.84 26.55 6.59
C SER A 358 4.15 27.37 5.49
N GLU A 359 4.91 27.81 4.49
CA GLU A 359 4.39 28.54 3.33
C GLU A 359 3.57 27.60 2.43
N GLN A 360 4.11 26.42 2.11
CA GLN A 360 3.41 25.40 1.32
C GLN A 360 2.15 24.88 2.02
N TYR A 361 2.21 24.69 3.33
CA TYR A 361 1.05 24.32 4.14
C TYR A 361 -0.05 25.38 4.05
N SER A 362 0.32 26.66 4.10
CA SER A 362 -0.61 27.78 3.89
C SER A 362 -1.18 27.78 2.48
N ASP A 363 -0.36 27.54 1.45
CA ASP A 363 -0.79 27.53 0.05
C ASP A 363 -1.80 26.43 -0.25
N ILE A 364 -1.63 25.23 0.34
CA ILE A 364 -2.60 24.13 0.21
C ILE A 364 -3.99 24.58 0.71
N HIS A 365 -4.05 25.21 1.89
CA HIS A 365 -5.32 25.66 2.46
C HIS A 365 -5.92 26.84 1.70
N HIS A 366 -5.08 27.77 1.21
CA HIS A 366 -5.52 28.84 0.31
C HIS A 366 -6.08 28.27 -0.98
N HIS A 367 -5.46 27.23 -1.54
CA HIS A 367 -5.90 26.60 -2.76
C HIS A 367 -7.27 25.93 -2.59
N ILE A 368 -7.48 25.18 -1.50
CA ILE A 368 -8.78 24.57 -1.19
C ILE A 368 -9.88 25.63 -1.09
N LEU A 369 -9.63 26.72 -0.36
CA LEU A 369 -10.59 27.81 -0.22
C LEU A 369 -10.83 28.57 -1.52
N PHE A 370 -9.78 28.77 -2.32
CA PHE A 370 -9.91 29.37 -3.64
C PHE A 370 -10.77 28.50 -4.55
N PHE A 371 -10.56 27.18 -4.55
CA PHE A 371 -11.39 26.25 -5.32
C PHE A 371 -12.86 26.33 -4.89
N LEU A 372 -13.15 26.28 -3.59
CA LEU A 372 -14.52 26.42 -3.07
C LEU A 372 -15.13 27.77 -3.47
N SER A 373 -14.37 28.86 -3.32
CA SER A 373 -14.80 30.21 -3.70
C SER A 373 -15.05 30.33 -5.20
N SER A 374 -14.27 29.66 -6.05
CA SER A 374 -14.45 29.67 -7.51
C SER A 374 -15.76 29.00 -7.96
N LYS A 375 -16.30 28.07 -7.15
CA LYS A 375 -17.57 27.40 -7.42
C LYS A 375 -18.78 28.23 -7.05
N TRP A 376 -18.63 29.11 -6.06
CA TRP A 376 -19.76 29.80 -5.44
C TRP A 376 -19.74 31.32 -5.66
N SER A 377 -18.60 31.87 -6.05
CA SER A 377 -18.34 33.29 -6.25
C SER A 377 -18.88 34.16 -5.10
N PRO A 378 -18.47 33.89 -3.84
CA PRO A 378 -18.91 34.68 -2.70
C PRO A 378 -18.52 36.14 -2.92
N SER A 379 -19.45 37.04 -2.60
CA SER A 379 -19.27 38.48 -2.76
C SER A 379 -19.61 39.20 -1.47
N SER A 380 -18.85 40.26 -1.20
CA SER A 380 -19.10 41.17 -0.10
C SER A 380 -20.45 41.87 -0.28
N ALA A 381 -21.20 41.98 0.80
CA ALA A 381 -22.55 42.54 0.81
C ALA A 381 -22.74 43.43 2.06
N PRO A 382 -23.43 44.58 1.93
CA PRO A 382 -23.73 45.45 3.06
C PRO A 382 -24.72 44.78 4.03
N MET A 383 -24.50 44.93 5.34
CA MET A 383 -25.35 44.31 6.37
C MET A 383 -26.81 44.80 6.31
N ALA A 384 -27.03 46.06 5.92
CA ALA A 384 -28.37 46.64 5.79
C ALA A 384 -29.30 45.85 4.87
N ALA A 385 -28.77 45.18 3.83
CA ALA A 385 -29.58 44.36 2.94
C ALA A 385 -30.20 43.13 3.63
N TYR A 386 -29.61 42.67 4.73
CA TYR A 386 -30.09 41.52 5.50
C TYR A 386 -31.05 41.92 6.62
N ASP A 387 -30.88 43.11 7.20
CA ASP A 387 -31.73 43.62 8.30
C ASP A 387 -33.21 43.68 7.88
N ASP A 388 -33.47 44.09 6.64
CA ASP A 388 -34.83 44.20 6.08
C ASP A 388 -35.36 42.87 5.52
N ALA A 389 -34.47 41.94 5.15
CA ALA A 389 -34.83 40.71 4.46
C ALA A 389 -35.02 39.51 5.41
N LEU A 390 -34.19 39.39 6.45
CA LEU A 390 -34.18 38.23 7.34
C LEU A 390 -35.26 38.32 8.44
N PRO A 391 -35.79 37.17 8.89
CA PRO A 391 -35.52 35.81 8.41
C PRO A 391 -36.43 35.40 7.23
N ARG A 392 -37.16 36.35 6.63
CA ARG A 392 -38.22 36.04 5.64
C ARG A 392 -37.68 35.70 4.26
N ASN A 393 -36.54 36.26 3.88
CA ASN A 393 -35.91 36.07 2.57
C ASN A 393 -34.39 36.16 2.64
N ILE A 394 -33.70 35.54 1.68
CA ILE A 394 -32.26 35.69 1.47
C ILE A 394 -32.06 36.65 0.29
N PRO A 395 -31.44 37.83 0.51
CA PRO A 395 -31.38 38.89 -0.49
C PRO A 395 -30.47 38.56 -1.69
N TYR A 396 -29.50 37.67 -1.51
CA TYR A 396 -28.51 37.35 -2.56
C TYR A 396 -28.50 35.87 -2.96
N PRO A 397 -28.50 35.54 -4.26
CA PRO A 397 -28.50 34.15 -4.74
C PRO A 397 -27.27 33.33 -4.33
N TRP A 398 -26.09 33.93 -4.22
CA TRP A 398 -24.87 33.20 -3.81
C TRP A 398 -24.95 32.70 -2.37
N ASP A 399 -25.70 33.38 -1.49
CA ASP A 399 -25.91 32.93 -0.12
C ASP A 399 -26.78 31.67 -0.06
N ILE A 400 -27.77 31.60 -0.94
CA ILE A 400 -28.60 30.41 -1.11
C ILE A 400 -27.74 29.24 -1.62
N THR A 401 -26.91 29.49 -2.63
CA THR A 401 -26.01 28.48 -3.21
C THR A 401 -25.02 27.93 -2.20
N ILE A 402 -24.33 28.81 -1.46
CA ILE A 402 -23.33 28.42 -0.45
C ILE A 402 -24.02 27.70 0.72
N GLY A 403 -25.11 28.26 1.24
CA GLY A 403 -25.86 27.64 2.33
C GLY A 403 -26.42 26.27 1.98
N ASN A 404 -26.98 26.11 0.77
CA ASN A 404 -27.39 24.79 0.26
C ASN A 404 -26.22 23.83 0.17
N ALA A 405 -25.05 24.26 -0.33
CA ALA A 405 -23.88 23.40 -0.45
C ALA A 405 -23.45 22.84 0.91
N PHE A 406 -23.41 23.66 1.96
CA PHE A 406 -23.07 23.21 3.31
C PHE A 406 -24.17 22.32 3.92
N LYS A 407 -25.45 22.63 3.70
CA LYS A 407 -26.58 21.80 4.15
C LYS A 407 -26.62 20.42 3.47
N ASP A 408 -26.34 20.36 2.17
CA ASP A 408 -26.43 19.14 1.37
C ASP A 408 -25.15 18.30 1.44
N HIS A 409 -24.03 18.91 1.84
CA HIS A 409 -22.72 18.28 1.96
C HIS A 409 -22.07 18.58 3.32
N PRO A 410 -22.47 17.86 4.40
CA PRO A 410 -21.95 18.09 5.75
C PRO A 410 -20.42 17.94 5.88
N ALA A 411 -19.80 17.21 4.95
CA ALA A 411 -18.35 17.06 4.85
C ALA A 411 -17.59 18.37 4.61
N LEU A 412 -18.26 19.41 4.10
CA LEU A 412 -17.65 20.71 3.88
C LEU A 412 -17.29 21.41 5.18
N PHE A 413 -18.04 21.21 6.27
CA PHE A 413 -17.76 21.86 7.56
C PHE A 413 -16.39 21.46 8.13
N PRO A 414 -16.05 20.17 8.32
CA PRO A 414 -14.73 19.79 8.83
C PRO A 414 -13.56 20.26 7.96
N ILE A 415 -13.72 20.28 6.63
CA ILE A 415 -12.69 20.76 5.71
C ILE A 415 -12.53 22.28 5.85
N PHE A 416 -13.65 23.01 5.88
CA PHE A 416 -13.66 24.46 6.00
C PHE A 416 -13.09 24.92 7.34
N GLU A 417 -13.47 24.27 8.45
CA GLU A 417 -12.97 24.54 9.80
C GLU A 417 -11.45 24.45 9.90
N LYS A 418 -10.82 23.49 9.21
CA LYS A 418 -9.36 23.36 9.16
C LYS A 418 -8.73 24.47 8.31
N CYS A 419 -9.32 24.78 7.16
CA CYS A 419 -8.80 25.82 6.27
C CYS A 419 -8.81 27.22 6.88
N ILE A 420 -9.87 27.59 7.60
CA ILE A 420 -9.96 28.94 8.18
C ILE A 420 -8.97 29.17 9.35
N GLN A 421 -8.42 28.11 9.94
CA GLN A 421 -7.38 28.24 10.98
C GLN A 421 -6.04 28.69 10.39
N VAL A 422 -5.85 28.48 9.10
CA VAL A 422 -4.60 28.75 8.37
C VAL A 422 -4.71 30.01 7.50
N VAL A 423 -5.88 30.26 6.89
CA VAL A 423 -6.10 31.32 5.91
C VAL A 423 -6.66 32.60 6.55
N LYS A 424 -6.29 33.77 5.98
CA LYS A 424 -6.71 35.09 6.49
C LYS A 424 -8.24 35.26 6.49
N PRO A 425 -8.83 35.91 7.51
CA PRO A 425 -10.29 36.05 7.67
C PRO A 425 -11.02 36.75 6.53
N ALA A 426 -10.38 37.69 5.84
CA ALA A 426 -11.03 38.51 4.81
C ALA A 426 -11.67 37.68 3.69
N THR A 427 -11.03 36.57 3.28
CA THR A 427 -11.53 35.70 2.21
C THR A 427 -12.63 34.74 2.70
N THR A 428 -12.62 34.38 3.98
CA THR A 428 -13.54 33.37 4.55
C THR A 428 -14.82 33.98 5.11
N ASN A 429 -14.82 35.28 5.42
CA ASN A 429 -15.95 35.97 6.04
C ASN A 429 -17.21 35.96 5.17
N ASP A 430 -17.08 36.10 3.85
CA ASP A 430 -18.25 36.09 2.95
C ASP A 430 -18.91 34.71 2.91
N ILE A 431 -18.12 33.63 2.93
CA ILE A 431 -18.64 32.26 3.02
C ILE A 431 -19.33 32.03 4.36
N ILE A 432 -18.71 32.44 5.48
CA ILE A 432 -19.30 32.32 6.82
C ILE A 432 -20.63 33.08 6.90
N ARG A 433 -20.68 34.30 6.34
CA ARG A 433 -21.89 35.12 6.25
C ARG A 433 -22.98 34.39 5.47
N SER A 434 -22.66 33.86 4.29
CA SER A 434 -23.61 33.11 3.47
C SER A 434 -24.20 31.90 4.20
N ILE A 435 -23.36 31.12 4.89
CA ILE A 435 -23.80 29.97 5.70
C ILE A 435 -24.75 30.45 6.81
N LEU A 436 -24.36 31.50 7.56
CA LEU A 436 -25.16 32.05 8.66
C LEU A 436 -26.54 32.52 8.22
N VAL A 437 -26.58 33.35 7.17
CA VAL A 437 -27.82 33.90 6.60
C VAL A 437 -28.75 32.78 6.18
N TYR A 438 -28.21 31.74 5.53
CA TYR A 438 -29.00 30.58 5.13
C TYR A 438 -29.63 29.84 6.32
N PHE A 439 -28.85 29.52 7.35
CA PHE A 439 -29.37 28.81 8.52
C PHE A 439 -30.37 29.65 9.33
N ILE A 440 -30.22 30.98 9.38
CA ILE A 440 -31.23 31.87 9.95
C ILE A 440 -32.58 31.67 9.26
N VAL A 441 -32.62 31.67 7.92
CA VAL A 441 -33.86 31.46 7.17
C VAL A 441 -34.38 30.04 7.35
N PHE A 442 -33.51 29.03 7.25
CA PHE A 442 -33.87 27.61 7.42
C PHE A 442 -34.64 27.37 8.73
N TRP A 443 -34.12 27.85 9.86
CA TRP A 443 -34.76 27.66 11.17
C TRP A 443 -36.07 28.44 11.35
N ASN A 444 -36.37 29.39 10.46
CA ASN A 444 -37.59 30.18 10.47
C ASN A 444 -38.60 29.76 9.38
N MET A 445 -38.29 28.73 8.59
CA MET A 445 -39.25 28.16 7.63
C MET A 445 -40.46 27.56 8.37
N LYS A 446 -41.67 27.73 7.82
CA LYS A 446 -42.90 27.24 8.46
C LYS A 446 -42.86 25.72 8.68
N GLU A 447 -42.29 25.00 7.72
CA GLU A 447 -42.10 23.55 7.76
C GLU A 447 -41.15 23.12 8.87
N VAL A 448 -40.17 23.96 9.21
CA VAL A 448 -39.15 23.67 10.23
C VAL A 448 -39.64 24.08 11.61
N VAL A 449 -40.32 25.22 11.75
CA VAL A 449 -40.83 25.70 13.06
C VAL A 449 -41.98 24.84 13.59
N THR A 450 -42.71 24.18 12.70
CA THR A 450 -43.87 23.34 13.08
C THR A 450 -43.49 21.95 13.59
N VAL A 451 -42.23 21.52 13.43
CA VAL A 451 -41.80 20.23 13.99
C VAL A 451 -41.63 20.32 15.52
N PRO A 452 -41.95 19.26 16.27
CA PRO A 452 -41.96 19.30 17.74
C PRO A 452 -40.55 19.38 18.37
N THR A 453 -39.51 19.03 17.62
CA THR A 453 -38.12 19.05 18.10
C THR A 453 -37.13 19.34 16.99
N THR A 454 -36.13 20.18 17.27
CA THR A 454 -35.01 20.49 16.37
C THR A 454 -34.18 19.25 16.03
N LEU A 455 -34.25 18.18 16.83
CA LEU A 455 -33.62 16.89 16.55
C LEU A 455 -34.14 16.22 15.27
N THR A 456 -35.31 16.63 14.77
CA THR A 456 -35.80 16.22 13.44
C THR A 456 -34.80 16.59 12.35
N TYR A 457 -34.09 17.70 12.53
CA TYR A 457 -33.04 18.22 11.65
C TYR A 457 -31.66 18.14 12.34
N ALA A 458 -31.32 16.98 12.90
CA ALA A 458 -30.10 16.77 13.68
C ALA A 458 -28.80 17.20 12.95
N THR A 459 -28.69 16.96 11.64
CA THR A 459 -27.54 17.40 10.84
C THR A 459 -27.47 18.93 10.77
N GLN A 460 -28.57 19.61 10.46
CA GLN A 460 -28.59 21.07 10.41
C GLN A 460 -28.37 21.72 11.79
N LEU A 461 -28.82 21.05 12.86
CA LEU A 461 -28.55 21.46 14.23
C LEU A 461 -27.05 21.38 14.55
N GLU A 462 -26.40 20.28 14.19
CA GLU A 462 -24.95 20.08 14.31
C GLU A 462 -24.18 21.16 13.53
N GLU A 463 -24.55 21.42 12.29
CA GLU A 463 -23.94 22.45 11.42
C GLU A 463 -24.09 23.85 12.01
N THR A 464 -25.26 24.15 12.58
CA THR A 464 -25.51 25.42 13.28
C THR A 464 -24.64 25.55 14.54
N ILE A 465 -24.48 24.47 15.32
CA ILE A 465 -23.61 24.45 16.50
C ILE A 465 -22.15 24.68 16.09
N ARG A 466 -21.68 23.98 15.05
CA ARG A 466 -20.33 24.14 14.48
C ARG A 466 -20.08 25.58 14.05
N LEU A 467 -21.01 26.18 13.32
CA LEU A 467 -20.93 27.59 12.92
C LEU A 467 -20.86 28.54 14.13
N VAL A 468 -21.66 28.31 15.17
CA VAL A 468 -21.62 29.14 16.39
C VAL A 468 -20.28 29.01 17.12
N LEU A 469 -19.72 27.79 17.19
CA LEU A 469 -18.39 27.56 17.75
C LEU A 469 -17.29 28.23 16.91
N LEU A 470 -17.43 28.25 15.60
CA LEU A 470 -16.55 28.97 14.67
C LEU A 470 -16.51 30.48 14.95
N LEU A 471 -17.67 31.05 15.29
CA LEU A 471 -17.84 32.48 15.54
C LEU A 471 -17.45 32.91 16.97
N LYS A 472 -17.26 31.96 17.89
CA LYS A 472 -16.95 32.24 19.31
C LYS A 472 -15.69 33.10 19.52
N PRO A 473 -14.55 32.88 18.83
CA PRO A 473 -13.36 33.72 18.98
C PRO A 473 -13.58 35.19 18.60
N VAL A 474 -14.50 35.46 17.66
CA VAL A 474 -14.81 36.80 17.16
C VAL A 474 -15.67 37.60 18.16
N ARG A 475 -16.46 36.93 19.00
CA ARG A 475 -17.36 37.58 19.97
C ARG A 475 -16.68 38.10 21.23
N THR A 476 -15.49 37.62 21.57
CA THR A 476 -14.75 38.02 22.79
C THR A 476 -14.08 39.40 22.72
N HIS A 477 -13.97 40.01 21.54
CA HIS A 477 -13.36 41.35 21.39
C HIS A 477 -14.36 42.51 21.29
N VAL A 478 -15.67 42.25 21.19
CA VAL A 478 -16.67 43.33 21.02
C VAL A 478 -17.28 43.79 22.37
N TYR A 479 -17.04 43.08 23.47
CA TYR A 479 -17.65 43.39 24.78
C TYR A 479 -16.72 44.05 25.82
N LEU A 480 -15.50 44.49 25.45
CA LEU A 480 -14.58 45.16 26.38
C LEU A 480 -14.18 46.59 25.99
N VAL A 481 -14.87 47.22 25.03
CA VAL A 481 -14.73 48.65 24.75
C VAL A 481 -16.12 49.26 24.62
N ASP A 482 -16.75 49.53 25.76
CA ASP A 482 -17.64 50.68 25.99
C ASP A 482 -18.35 50.53 27.34
N LYS A 483 -17.59 50.75 28.41
CA LYS A 483 -18.04 51.41 29.64
C LYS A 483 -16.82 52.10 30.26
N GLY A 484 -16.44 53.22 29.66
CA GLY A 484 -15.66 54.29 30.28
C GLY A 484 -16.58 55.48 30.46
#